data_AF-A0A3Q0FT26-F1
#
_entry.id   AF-A0A3Q0FT26-F1
#
_cell.length_a   1.000
_cell.length_b   1.000
_cell.length_c   1.000
_cell.angle_alpha   90.00
_cell.angle_beta   90.00
_cell.angle_gamma   90.00
#
_symmetry.space_group_name_H-M   'P 1'
#
loop_
_entity.id
_entity.type
_entity.pdbx_description
1 polymer ?
#
loop_
_entity_poly.entity_id
_entity_poly.type
_entity_poly.pdbx_seq_one_letter_code
_entity_poly.pdbx_strand_id
1 'polypeptide(L)'
;MDGRLAEQGRRDMEHLARRLAARFPALISPRRRAAFLSSSKHRCVESSAAFRQGLPPVPDMENQVIEINDKLMRFFDHCEKFITCIEENRTALHQVDAFKNGSKMQNVLEKIANTLCLPVNELNADLIQVAFFTCSFELALKNVTSPWCSIFDEEDAKVLEYLNDLKQYWKRGYGYDINSRSSCILFQDIFQKLDKAVSESKSGMTIFQMV
;
A
#
# COMPACT_ATOMS: atom_id res chain seq x y z
N MET A 1 -15.15 -1.54 -5.86
CA MET A 1 -14.86 -0.77 -4.64
C MET A 1 -14.68 0.69 -5.01
N ASP A 2 -15.35 1.59 -4.32
CA ASP A 2 -15.37 3.05 -4.56
C ASP A 2 -14.06 3.76 -4.13
N GLY A 3 -13.11 3.03 -3.57
CA GLY A 3 -11.78 3.51 -3.22
C GLY A 3 -11.71 4.32 -1.92
N ARG A 4 -12.78 4.29 -1.11
CA ARG A 4 -12.84 4.92 0.22
C ARG A 4 -12.12 4.09 1.29
N LEU A 5 -11.76 4.74 2.39
CA LEU A 5 -11.17 4.05 3.54
C LEU A 5 -12.26 3.28 4.28
N ALA A 6 -12.02 2.00 4.53
CA ALA A 6 -12.90 1.19 5.34
C ALA A 6 -12.67 1.45 6.84
N GLU A 7 -13.69 1.16 7.65
CA GLU A 7 -13.65 1.35 9.09
C GLU A 7 -12.51 0.58 9.77
N GLN A 8 -12.20 -0.64 9.29
CA GLN A 8 -11.03 -1.38 9.78
C GLN A 8 -9.72 -0.61 9.52
N GLY A 9 -9.53 -0.08 8.32
CA GLY A 9 -8.34 0.71 7.98
C GLY A 9 -8.21 1.99 8.81
N ARG A 10 -9.34 2.63 9.17
CA ARG A 10 -9.37 3.78 10.10
C ARG A 10 -8.80 3.37 11.47
N ARG A 11 -9.28 2.27 12.04
CA ARG A 11 -8.78 1.72 13.31
C ARG A 11 -7.30 1.32 13.25
N ASP A 12 -6.86 0.76 12.13
CA ASP A 12 -5.47 0.35 11.95
C ASP A 12 -4.52 1.55 12.00
N MET A 13 -4.89 2.67 11.37
CA MET A 13 -4.11 3.91 11.41
C MET A 13 -4.08 4.53 12.81
N GLU A 14 -5.21 4.55 13.52
CA GLU A 14 -5.23 5.00 14.93
C GLU A 14 -4.31 4.14 15.82
N HIS A 15 -4.39 2.82 15.68
CA HIS A 15 -3.56 1.90 16.46
C HIS A 15 -2.08 2.03 16.10
N LEU A 16 -1.76 2.26 14.83
CA LEU A 16 -0.38 2.52 14.41
C LEU A 16 0.18 3.77 15.09
N ALA A 17 -0.59 4.85 15.13
CA ALA A 17 -0.22 6.09 15.81
C ALA A 17 -0.02 5.90 17.33
N ARG A 18 -0.94 5.19 18.00
CA ARG A 18 -0.81 4.87 19.44
C ARG A 18 0.46 4.08 19.73
N ARG A 19 0.78 3.08 18.90
CA ARG A 19 2.03 2.30 19.03
C ARG A 19 3.26 3.15 18.78
N LEU A 20 3.23 4.05 17.80
CA LEU A 20 4.35 4.97 17.53
C LEU A 20 4.61 5.88 18.74
N ALA A 21 3.56 6.48 19.30
CA ALA A 21 3.65 7.34 20.48
C ALA A 21 4.18 6.60 21.71
N ALA A 22 3.71 5.37 21.94
CA ALA A 22 4.19 4.53 23.02
C ALA A 22 5.67 4.12 22.83
N ARG A 23 6.10 3.87 21.59
CA ARG A 23 7.46 3.45 21.28
C ARG A 23 8.47 4.60 21.35
N PHE A 24 8.06 5.81 20.96
CA PHE A 24 8.93 6.99 20.89
C PHE A 24 8.33 8.20 21.62
N PRO A 25 8.13 8.12 22.95
CA PRO A 25 7.45 9.18 23.71
C PRO A 25 8.19 10.52 23.69
N ALA A 26 9.53 10.51 23.57
CA ALA A 26 10.34 11.71 23.46
C ALA A 26 10.15 12.44 22.10
N LEU A 27 9.83 11.69 21.05
CA LEU A 27 9.57 12.23 19.72
C LEU A 27 8.14 12.78 19.62
N ILE A 28 7.17 12.06 20.21
CA ILE A 28 5.75 12.42 20.25
C ILE A 28 5.45 13.15 21.57
N SER A 29 6.18 14.23 21.82
CA SER A 29 5.98 15.08 22.99
C SER A 29 5.14 16.32 22.64
N PRO A 30 4.32 16.85 23.55
CA PRO A 30 3.56 18.08 23.31
C PRO A 30 4.40 19.31 22.94
N ARG A 31 5.71 19.27 23.22
CA ARG A 31 6.66 20.33 22.87
C ARG A 31 7.18 20.22 21.43
N ARG A 32 6.84 19.14 20.72
CA ARG A 32 7.25 18.89 19.34
C ARG A 32 6.07 19.17 18.42
N ARG A 33 6.34 19.89 17.34
CA ARG A 33 5.37 20.10 16.25
C ARG A 33 5.45 18.92 15.32
N ALA A 34 4.32 18.28 15.01
CA ALA A 34 4.19 17.36 13.89
C ALA A 34 3.79 18.13 12.64
N ALA A 35 3.86 17.51 11.46
CA ALA A 35 3.10 17.93 10.29
C ALA A 35 2.57 16.69 9.57
N PHE A 36 1.52 16.86 8.79
CA PHE A 36 0.85 15.77 8.09
C PHE A 36 0.75 16.14 6.62
N LEU A 37 1.17 15.21 5.76
CA LEU A 37 1.17 15.37 4.31
C LEU A 37 0.55 14.11 3.69
N SER A 38 -0.27 14.29 2.66
CA SER A 38 -1.00 13.21 2.00
C SER A 38 -1.10 13.43 0.49
N SER A 39 -1.39 12.37 -0.26
CA SER A 39 -1.93 12.50 -1.60
C SER A 39 -3.40 12.96 -1.56
N SER A 40 -3.93 13.41 -2.70
CA SER A 40 -5.33 13.83 -2.87
C SER A 40 -6.34 12.68 -2.81
N LYS A 41 -5.89 11.42 -2.75
CA LYS A 41 -6.79 10.27 -2.70
C LYS A 41 -7.54 10.27 -1.36
N HIS A 42 -8.87 10.20 -1.41
CA HIS A 42 -9.75 10.21 -0.23
C HIS A 42 -9.26 9.27 0.88
N ARG A 43 -8.96 8.00 0.54
CA ARG A 43 -8.44 7.03 1.52
C ARG A 43 -7.11 7.43 2.17
N CYS A 44 -6.24 8.18 1.49
CA CYS A 44 -4.97 8.65 2.05
C CYS A 44 -5.19 9.81 3.03
N VAL A 45 -6.09 10.75 2.67
CA VAL A 45 -6.47 11.87 3.55
C VAL A 45 -7.14 11.35 4.81
N GLU A 46 -8.12 10.46 4.68
CA GLU A 46 -8.80 9.84 5.83
C GLU A 46 -7.85 9.01 6.68
N SER A 47 -6.89 8.29 6.07
CA SER A 47 -5.88 7.54 6.82
C SER A 47 -4.96 8.47 7.62
N SER A 48 -4.58 9.60 7.04
CA SER A 48 -3.75 10.62 7.70
C SER A 48 -4.50 11.27 8.86
N ALA A 49 -5.79 11.55 8.69
CA ALA A 49 -6.66 12.07 9.74
C ALA A 49 -6.83 11.07 10.89
N ALA A 50 -7.08 9.79 10.58
CA ALA A 50 -7.19 8.71 11.56
C ALA A 50 -5.88 8.48 12.33
N PHE A 51 -4.74 8.51 11.62
CA PHE A 51 -3.43 8.43 12.27
C PHE A 51 -3.22 9.59 13.25
N ARG A 52 -3.50 10.83 12.82
CA ARG A 52 -3.42 12.01 13.70
C ARG A 52 -4.32 11.87 14.93
N GLN A 53 -5.53 11.36 14.77
CA GLN A 53 -6.46 11.11 15.88
C GLN A 53 -5.94 10.08 16.90
N GLY A 54 -5.12 9.12 16.45
CA GLY A 54 -4.49 8.13 17.33
C GLY A 54 -3.30 8.65 18.14
N LEU A 55 -2.77 9.84 17.84
CA LEU A 55 -1.68 10.45 18.59
C LEU A 55 -2.18 11.08 19.90
N PRO A 56 -1.34 11.18 20.95
CA PRO A 56 -1.67 11.94 22.15
C PRO A 56 -2.03 13.40 21.81
N PRO A 57 -2.93 14.04 22.56
CA PRO A 57 -3.29 15.44 22.32
C PRO A 57 -2.07 16.34 22.49
N VAL A 58 -1.75 17.08 21.43
CA VAL A 58 -0.68 18.09 21.39
C VAL A 58 -1.34 19.43 21.05
N PRO A 59 -0.91 20.56 21.67
CA PRO A 59 -1.39 21.88 21.30
C PRO A 59 -1.30 22.12 19.79
N ASP A 60 -2.32 22.74 19.20
CA ASP A 60 -2.45 23.05 17.77
C ASP A 60 -2.57 21.87 16.79
N MET A 61 -2.59 20.62 17.27
CA MET A 61 -2.71 19.44 16.39
C MET A 61 -4.06 19.33 15.69
N GLU A 62 -5.15 19.75 16.35
CA GLU A 62 -6.51 19.78 15.76
C GLU A 62 -6.65 20.84 14.67
N ASN A 63 -5.91 21.95 14.78
CA ASN A 63 -5.93 23.04 13.80
C ASN A 63 -4.96 22.82 12.64
N GLN A 64 -4.11 21.78 12.72
CA GLN A 64 -3.15 21.52 11.68
C GLN A 64 -3.83 20.99 10.42
N VAL A 65 -3.62 21.65 9.29
CA VAL A 65 -4.13 21.19 8.00
C VAL A 65 -3.25 20.05 7.49
N ILE A 66 -3.88 19.00 6.96
CA ILE A 66 -3.18 17.96 6.21
C ILE A 66 -2.83 18.54 4.84
N GLU A 67 -1.54 18.71 4.58
CA GLU A 67 -1.05 19.23 3.29
C GLU A 67 -1.29 18.19 2.19
N ILE A 68 -1.84 18.61 1.05
CA ILE A 68 -2.02 17.75 -0.12
C ILE A 68 -0.89 18.01 -1.12
N ASN A 69 -0.12 16.96 -1.43
CA ASN A 69 1.01 17.06 -2.34
C ASN A 69 1.14 15.80 -3.21
N ASP A 70 0.40 15.75 -4.32
CA ASP A 70 0.46 14.61 -5.25
C ASP A 70 1.78 14.51 -5.99
N LYS A 71 2.45 15.64 -6.27
CA LYS A 71 3.75 15.62 -6.93
C LYS A 71 4.76 14.82 -6.10
N LEU A 72 4.76 15.01 -4.78
CA LEU A 72 5.62 14.28 -3.86
C LEU A 72 5.10 12.87 -3.56
N MET A 73 3.81 12.73 -3.24
CA MET A 73 3.24 11.45 -2.75
C MET A 73 2.84 10.47 -3.84
N ARG A 74 2.70 10.95 -5.07
CA ARG A 74 2.37 10.16 -6.26
C ARG A 74 3.41 10.38 -7.35
N PHE A 75 4.69 10.47 -6.95
CA PHE A 75 5.83 10.68 -7.85
C PHE A 75 5.81 9.78 -9.10
N PHE A 76 5.31 8.54 -8.95
CA PHE A 76 5.20 7.55 -10.03
C PHE A 76 4.20 7.95 -11.12
N ASP A 77 3.15 8.72 -10.80
CA ASP A 77 2.18 9.25 -11.78
C ASP A 77 2.76 10.42 -12.59
N HIS A 78 3.92 10.96 -12.16
CA HIS A 78 4.55 12.12 -12.79
C HIS A 78 5.90 11.80 -13.44
N CYS A 79 6.36 10.55 -13.34
CA CYS A 79 7.59 10.10 -13.95
C CYS A 79 7.29 9.56 -15.36
N GLU A 80 7.51 10.38 -16.38
CA GLU A 80 7.24 10.03 -17.79
C GLU A 80 7.89 8.72 -18.23
N LYS A 81 9.15 8.51 -17.83
CA LYS A 81 9.87 7.27 -18.14
C LYS A 81 9.25 6.06 -17.44
N PHE A 82 8.74 6.22 -16.22
CA PHE A 82 8.01 5.13 -15.53
C PHE A 82 6.71 4.81 -16.26
N ILE A 83 5.92 5.83 -16.63
CA ILE A 83 4.65 5.67 -17.33
C ILE A 83 4.85 4.93 -18.66
N THR A 84 5.74 5.44 -19.50
CA THR A 84 5.97 4.91 -20.85
C THR A 84 6.62 3.52 -20.83
N CYS A 85 7.62 3.29 -19.97
CA CYS A 85 8.33 2.01 -19.95
C CYS A 85 7.60 0.90 -19.20
N ILE A 86 6.70 1.25 -18.25
CA ILE A 86 6.08 0.29 -17.32
C ILE A 86 4.55 0.29 -17.38
N GLU A 87 3.89 1.44 -17.17
CA GLU A 87 2.42 1.48 -17.09
C GLU A 87 1.75 1.23 -18.45
N GLU A 88 2.29 1.83 -19.51
CA GLU A 88 1.75 1.73 -20.87
C GLU A 88 2.37 0.57 -21.66
N ASN A 89 3.50 0.03 -21.19
CA ASN A 89 4.21 -1.04 -21.86
C ASN A 89 3.60 -2.42 -21.57
N ARG A 90 2.92 -2.98 -22.57
CA ARG A 90 2.29 -4.31 -22.49
C ARG A 90 3.26 -5.45 -22.20
N THR A 91 4.54 -5.29 -22.50
CA THR A 91 5.55 -6.34 -22.29
C THR A 91 6.23 -6.24 -20.92
N ALA A 92 6.03 -5.15 -20.17
CA ALA A 92 6.67 -4.93 -18.87
C ALA A 92 6.28 -5.98 -17.81
N LEU A 93 5.15 -6.67 -18.02
CA LEU A 93 4.66 -7.72 -17.11
C LEU A 93 4.68 -9.12 -17.74
N HIS A 94 5.49 -9.34 -18.78
CA HIS A 94 5.61 -10.63 -19.47
C HIS A 94 5.75 -11.82 -18.51
N GLN A 95 6.55 -11.68 -17.44
CA GLN A 95 6.75 -12.76 -16.47
C GLN A 95 5.48 -13.11 -15.69
N VAL A 96 4.61 -12.12 -15.44
CA VAL A 96 3.30 -12.32 -14.82
C VAL A 96 2.42 -13.12 -15.76
N ASP A 97 2.38 -12.76 -17.04
CA ASP A 97 1.59 -13.47 -18.05
C ASP A 97 2.11 -14.89 -18.29
N ALA A 98 3.43 -15.09 -18.29
CA ALA A 98 4.04 -16.41 -18.35
C ALA A 98 3.65 -17.27 -17.13
N PHE A 99 3.65 -16.70 -15.92
CA PHE A 99 3.25 -17.42 -14.71
C PHE A 99 1.77 -17.78 -14.70
N LYS A 100 0.89 -16.86 -15.13
CA LYS A 100 -0.56 -17.12 -15.27
C LYS A 100 -0.86 -18.31 -16.17
N ASN A 101 -0.04 -18.52 -17.20
CA ASN A 101 -0.17 -19.64 -18.15
C ASN A 101 0.67 -20.86 -17.75
N GLY A 102 1.43 -20.78 -16.67
CA GLY A 102 2.33 -21.83 -16.20
C GLY A 102 1.62 -22.97 -15.47
N SER A 103 2.30 -24.11 -15.34
CA SER A 103 1.74 -25.33 -14.74
C SER A 103 1.21 -25.14 -13.32
N LYS A 104 1.87 -24.31 -12.50
CA LYS A 104 1.40 -24.01 -11.14
C LYS A 104 0.01 -23.38 -11.12
N MET A 105 -0.24 -22.42 -12.01
CA MET A 105 -1.55 -21.77 -12.13
C MET A 105 -2.58 -22.70 -12.77
N GLN A 106 -2.18 -23.51 -13.75
CA GLN A 106 -3.06 -24.51 -14.36
C GLN A 106 -3.57 -25.53 -13.34
N ASN A 107 -2.72 -26.02 -12.44
CA ASN A 107 -3.14 -26.92 -11.37
C ASN A 107 -4.20 -26.28 -10.46
N VAL A 108 -4.06 -24.99 -10.14
CA VAL A 108 -5.04 -24.24 -9.35
C VAL A 108 -6.36 -24.12 -10.11
N LEU A 109 -6.31 -23.81 -11.42
CA LEU A 109 -7.51 -23.72 -12.26
C LEU A 109 -8.26 -25.05 -12.32
N GLU A 110 -7.56 -26.16 -12.59
CA GLU A 110 -8.15 -27.50 -12.66
C GLU A 110 -8.81 -27.90 -11.34
N LYS A 111 -8.12 -27.64 -10.22
CA LYS A 111 -8.64 -27.95 -8.89
C LYS A 111 -9.89 -27.15 -8.55
N ILE A 112 -9.88 -25.83 -8.79
CA ILE A 112 -11.04 -24.99 -8.52
C ILE A 112 -12.21 -25.33 -9.44
N ALA A 113 -11.94 -25.61 -10.72
CA ALA A 113 -12.95 -26.07 -11.67
C ALA A 113 -13.65 -27.34 -11.17
N ASN A 114 -12.88 -28.31 -10.67
CA ASN A 114 -13.42 -29.53 -10.07
C ASN A 114 -14.25 -29.25 -8.82
N THR A 115 -13.78 -28.38 -7.91
CA THR A 115 -14.51 -27.98 -6.70
C THR A 115 -15.84 -27.29 -7.03
N LEU A 116 -15.88 -26.50 -8.11
CA LEU A 116 -17.07 -25.76 -8.54
C LEU A 116 -17.95 -26.56 -9.52
N CYS A 117 -17.53 -27.76 -9.93
CA CYS A 117 -18.18 -28.55 -10.98
C CYS A 117 -18.34 -27.78 -12.30
N LEU A 118 -17.32 -27.02 -12.71
CA LEU A 118 -17.29 -26.22 -13.94
C LEU A 118 -16.25 -26.76 -14.93
N PRO A 119 -16.44 -26.55 -16.25
CA PRO A 119 -15.39 -26.79 -17.23
C PRO A 119 -14.18 -25.86 -17.01
N VAL A 120 -12.96 -26.42 -17.02
CA VAL A 120 -11.72 -25.66 -16.76
C VAL A 120 -11.54 -24.48 -17.73
N ASN A 121 -11.97 -24.64 -18.98
CA ASN A 121 -11.88 -23.62 -20.03
C ASN A 121 -12.81 -22.42 -19.82
N GLU A 122 -13.73 -22.47 -18.85
CA GLU A 122 -14.53 -21.31 -18.42
C GLU A 122 -13.80 -20.45 -17.38
N LEU A 123 -12.70 -20.94 -16.83
CA LEU A 123 -11.88 -20.25 -15.83
C LEU A 123 -10.58 -19.73 -16.46
N ASN A 124 -10.06 -18.66 -15.86
CA ASN A 124 -8.71 -18.16 -16.14
C ASN A 124 -8.10 -17.57 -14.87
N ALA A 125 -6.79 -17.33 -14.90
CA ALA A 125 -6.05 -16.86 -13.73
C ALA A 125 -6.56 -15.51 -13.18
N ASP A 126 -7.14 -14.65 -14.01
CA ASP A 126 -7.68 -13.36 -13.57
C ASP A 126 -9.02 -13.53 -12.84
N LEU A 127 -9.91 -14.40 -13.32
CA LEU A 127 -11.15 -14.74 -12.62
C LEU A 127 -10.88 -15.38 -11.25
N ILE A 128 -9.91 -16.29 -11.18
CA ILE A 128 -9.52 -16.92 -9.92
C ILE A 128 -8.90 -15.92 -8.94
N GLN A 129 -8.04 -15.01 -9.41
CA GLN A 129 -7.55 -13.92 -8.57
C GLN A 129 -8.68 -13.03 -8.05
N VAL A 130 -9.72 -12.75 -8.84
CA VAL A 130 -10.87 -11.98 -8.37
C VAL A 130 -11.60 -12.72 -7.23
N ALA A 131 -11.83 -14.02 -7.36
CA ALA A 131 -12.42 -14.82 -6.29
C ALA A 131 -11.55 -14.81 -5.01
N PHE A 132 -10.24 -14.98 -5.18
CA PHE A 132 -9.27 -14.94 -4.08
C PHE A 132 -9.23 -13.58 -3.37
N PHE A 133 -9.21 -12.49 -4.13
CA PHE A 133 -9.29 -11.15 -3.55
C PHE A 133 -10.64 -10.89 -2.91
N THR A 134 -11.74 -11.43 -3.43
CA THR A 134 -13.06 -11.28 -2.81
C THR A 134 -13.07 -11.89 -1.41
N CYS A 135 -12.55 -13.12 -1.25
CA CYS A 135 -12.30 -13.72 0.05
C CYS A 135 -11.45 -12.81 0.94
N SER A 136 -10.29 -12.36 0.44
CA SER A 136 -9.32 -11.56 1.19
C SER A 136 -9.90 -10.23 1.67
N PHE A 137 -10.68 -9.54 0.83
CA PHE A 137 -11.33 -8.28 1.19
C PHE A 137 -12.45 -8.50 2.21
N GLU A 138 -13.25 -9.55 2.08
CA GLU A 138 -14.32 -9.82 3.06
C GLU A 138 -13.74 -10.16 4.44
N LEU A 139 -12.66 -10.93 4.47
CA LEU A 139 -11.93 -11.20 5.70
C LEU A 139 -11.33 -9.92 6.28
N ALA A 140 -10.55 -9.17 5.50
CA ALA A 140 -9.85 -7.98 6.00
C ALA A 140 -10.79 -6.85 6.43
N LEU A 141 -11.92 -6.66 5.75
CA LEU A 141 -12.83 -5.53 6.00
C LEU A 141 -13.94 -5.85 6.99
N LYS A 142 -14.45 -7.08 6.97
CA LYS A 142 -15.62 -7.49 7.78
C LYS A 142 -15.28 -8.54 8.83
N ASN A 143 -14.06 -9.08 8.83
CA ASN A 143 -13.67 -10.23 9.65
C ASN A 143 -14.59 -11.45 9.41
N VAL A 144 -14.98 -11.66 8.15
CA VAL A 144 -15.85 -12.76 7.71
C VAL A 144 -15.08 -13.68 6.78
N THR A 145 -14.99 -14.96 7.14
CA THR A 145 -14.53 -16.01 6.22
C THR A 145 -15.67 -16.34 5.26
N SER A 146 -15.62 -15.79 4.05
CA SER A 146 -16.70 -15.98 3.09
C SER A 146 -16.59 -17.33 2.36
N PRO A 147 -17.68 -17.79 1.71
CA PRO A 147 -17.63 -18.99 0.87
C PRO A 147 -16.60 -18.92 -0.27
N TRP A 148 -16.18 -17.71 -0.66
CA TRP A 148 -15.07 -17.54 -1.61
C TRP A 148 -13.74 -18.02 -1.04
N CYS A 149 -13.58 -18.09 0.28
CA CYS A 149 -12.37 -18.62 0.90
C CYS A 149 -12.33 -20.14 0.86
N SER A 150 -13.48 -20.83 0.87
CA SER A 150 -13.53 -22.30 0.96
C SER A 150 -13.16 -23.03 -0.33
N ILE A 151 -13.04 -22.32 -1.45
CA ILE A 151 -12.64 -22.93 -2.73
C ILE A 151 -11.11 -23.02 -2.89
N PHE A 152 -10.35 -22.46 -1.94
CA PHE A 152 -8.90 -22.42 -1.94
C PHE A 152 -8.36 -23.19 -0.74
N ASP A 153 -7.23 -23.88 -0.91
CA ASP A 153 -6.39 -24.27 0.22
C ASP A 153 -5.10 -23.44 0.30
N GLU A 154 -4.23 -23.79 1.25
CA GLU A 154 -3.00 -23.06 1.50
C GLU A 154 -2.02 -23.11 0.31
N GLU A 155 -1.97 -24.22 -0.44
CA GLU A 155 -1.08 -24.33 -1.60
C GLU A 155 -1.60 -23.49 -2.78
N ASP A 156 -2.92 -23.44 -2.98
CA ASP A 156 -3.52 -22.55 -3.97
C ASP A 156 -3.26 -21.08 -3.60
N ALA A 157 -3.42 -20.74 -2.32
CA ALA A 157 -3.15 -19.40 -1.81
C ALA A 157 -1.68 -18.99 -2.02
N LYS A 158 -0.71 -19.89 -1.79
CA LYS A 158 0.71 -19.62 -2.06
C LYS A 158 0.98 -19.30 -3.53
N VAL A 159 0.33 -20.01 -4.46
CA VAL A 159 0.46 -19.74 -5.90
C VAL A 159 -0.11 -18.37 -6.27
N LEU A 160 -1.27 -18.01 -5.70
CA LEU A 160 -1.95 -16.74 -5.98
C LEU A 160 -1.24 -15.55 -5.34
N GLU A 161 -0.73 -15.70 -4.11
CA GLU A 161 0.13 -14.72 -3.46
C GLU A 161 1.42 -14.51 -4.26
N TYR A 162 2.07 -15.58 -4.71
CA TYR A 162 3.25 -15.46 -5.56
C TYR A 162 2.97 -14.76 -6.89
N LEU A 163 1.80 -15.00 -7.51
CA LEU A 163 1.37 -14.28 -8.71
C LEU A 163 1.23 -12.77 -8.43
N ASN A 164 0.65 -12.39 -7.29
CA ASN A 164 0.55 -10.99 -6.88
C ASN A 164 1.94 -10.38 -6.59
N ASP A 165 2.80 -11.09 -5.87
CA ASP A 165 4.18 -10.67 -5.59
C ASP A 165 4.98 -10.45 -6.87
N LEU A 166 4.87 -11.37 -7.84
CA LEU A 166 5.53 -11.25 -9.13
C LEU A 166 5.05 -10.00 -9.88
N LYS A 167 3.75 -9.71 -9.83
CA LYS A 167 3.18 -8.48 -10.39
C LYS A 167 3.73 -7.24 -9.70
N GLN A 168 3.82 -7.22 -8.36
CA GLN A 168 4.39 -6.08 -7.64
C GLN A 168 5.90 -5.93 -7.91
N TYR A 169 6.65 -7.03 -7.98
CA TYR A 169 8.08 -7.02 -8.29
C TYR A 169 8.37 -6.32 -9.62
N TRP A 170 7.65 -6.69 -10.68
CA TRP A 170 7.84 -6.09 -12.00
C TRP A 170 7.24 -4.70 -12.12
N LYS A 171 6.06 -4.45 -11.52
CA LYS A 171 5.35 -3.17 -11.68
C LYS A 171 5.87 -2.06 -10.75
N ARG A 172 6.36 -2.41 -9.56
CA ARG A 172 6.67 -1.44 -8.48
C ARG A 172 7.99 -1.73 -7.76
N GLY A 173 8.46 -2.98 -7.78
CA GLY A 173 9.67 -3.43 -7.11
C GLY A 173 10.91 -3.41 -8.00
N TYR A 174 11.80 -4.39 -7.82
CA TYR A 174 13.12 -4.43 -8.45
C TYR A 174 13.15 -4.92 -9.90
N GLY A 175 11.99 -5.22 -10.51
CA GLY A 175 11.97 -5.70 -11.90
C GLY A 175 12.57 -4.73 -12.90
N TYR A 176 12.48 -3.42 -12.63
CA TYR A 176 13.11 -2.39 -13.46
C TYR A 176 13.72 -1.27 -12.61
N ASP A 177 14.92 -0.83 -13.00
CA ASP A 177 15.62 0.31 -12.42
C ASP A 177 14.76 1.57 -12.29
N ILE A 178 13.85 1.80 -13.24
CA ILE A 178 13.01 3.00 -13.21
C ILE A 178 12.02 3.01 -12.04
N ASN A 179 11.62 1.84 -11.53
CA ASN A 179 10.67 1.74 -10.42
C ASN A 179 11.23 2.43 -9.18
N SER A 180 12.48 2.11 -8.80
CA SER A 180 13.15 2.77 -7.67
C SER A 180 13.51 4.22 -7.98
N ARG A 181 14.05 4.51 -9.18
CA ARG A 181 14.44 5.87 -9.57
C ARG A 181 13.26 6.85 -9.64
N SER A 182 12.04 6.37 -9.87
CA SER A 182 10.85 7.24 -9.83
C SER A 182 10.63 7.89 -8.46
N SER A 183 11.10 7.25 -7.38
CA SER A 183 10.94 7.72 -6.00
C SER A 183 11.99 8.73 -5.54
N CYS A 184 12.95 9.10 -6.40
CA CYS A 184 14.06 10.00 -6.02
C CYS A 184 13.59 11.29 -5.33
N ILE A 185 12.49 11.89 -5.80
CA ILE A 185 11.97 13.14 -5.22
C ILE A 185 11.46 12.96 -3.80
N LEU A 186 10.88 11.80 -3.47
CA LEU A 186 10.44 11.48 -2.11
C LEU A 186 11.65 11.27 -1.20
N PHE A 187 12.66 10.52 -1.64
CA PHE A 187 13.88 10.31 -0.86
C PHE A 187 14.62 11.63 -0.62
N GLN A 188 14.71 12.49 -1.63
CA GLN A 188 15.32 13.81 -1.48
C GLN A 188 14.60 14.66 -0.42
N ASP A 189 13.26 14.67 -0.42
CA ASP A 189 12.47 15.38 0.59
C ASP A 189 12.70 14.81 2.00
N ILE A 190 12.72 13.49 2.16
CA ILE A 190 13.01 12.83 3.44
C ILE A 190 14.39 13.24 3.97
N PHE A 191 15.44 13.13 3.15
CA PHE A 191 16.79 13.49 3.58
C PHE A 191 16.93 14.97 3.90
N GLN A 192 16.32 15.86 3.10
CA GLN A 192 16.32 17.29 3.39
C GLN A 192 15.62 17.62 4.72
N LYS A 193 14.50 16.94 5.04
CA LYS A 193 13.82 17.11 6.33
C LYS A 193 14.64 16.60 7.50
N LEU A 194 15.34 15.48 7.33
CA LEU A 194 16.25 14.95 8.35
C LEU A 194 17.43 15.90 8.59
N ASP A 195 18.08 16.39 7.52
CA ASP A 195 19.19 17.35 7.61
C ASP A 195 18.77 18.66 8.27
N LYS A 196 17.57 19.15 7.93
CA LYS A 196 16.97 20.32 8.57
C LYS A 196 16.73 20.08 10.06
N ALA A 197 16.11 18.96 10.44
CA ALA A 197 15.85 18.63 11.84
C ALA A 197 17.15 18.52 12.67
N VAL A 198 18.21 17.95 12.08
CA VAL A 198 19.55 17.88 12.72
C VAL A 198 20.15 19.28 12.88
N SER A 199 20.06 20.13 11.86
CA SER A 199 20.59 21.49 11.89
C SER A 199 19.88 22.37 12.92
N GLU A 200 18.55 22.28 12.98
CA GLU A 200 17.75 23.00 13.97
C GLU A 200 18.04 22.47 15.39
N SER A 201 18.16 21.16 15.58
CA SER A 201 18.52 20.56 16.86
C SER A 201 19.89 21.04 17.36
N LYS A 202 20.88 21.21 16.47
CA LYS A 202 22.19 21.79 16.80
C LYS A 202 22.10 23.28 17.15
N SER A 203 21.11 23.98 16.61
CA SER A 203 20.86 25.41 16.83
C SER A 203 19.91 25.69 18.02
N GLY A 204 19.43 24.65 18.71
CA GLY A 204 18.52 24.76 19.85
C GLY A 204 17.03 24.95 19.50
N MET A 205 16.65 24.90 18.21
CA MET A 205 15.25 24.89 17.76
C MET A 205 14.85 23.45 17.45
N THR A 206 13.79 22.89 18.06
CA THR A 206 13.43 21.49 17.80
C THR A 206 12.11 21.38 17.03
N ILE A 207 12.21 21.20 15.70
CA ILE A 207 11.06 20.84 14.84
C ILE A 207 11.30 19.42 14.30
N PHE A 208 10.27 18.58 14.33
CA PHE A 208 10.31 17.24 13.72
C PHE A 208 9.11 17.08 12.80
N GLN A 209 9.33 17.09 11.49
CA GLN A 209 8.27 16.83 10.53
C GLN A 209 8.18 15.32 10.29
N MET A 210 7.03 14.72 10.59
CA MET A 210 6.74 13.35 10.17
C MET A 210 6.19 13.39 8.74
N VAL A 211 6.66 12.46 7.90
CA VAL A 211 6.18 12.24 6.52
C VAL A 211 5.38 10.95 6.51
#